data_AF-A0AAV4JG27-F1
#
_entry.id   AF-A0AAV4JG27-F1
#
_cell.length_a   1.000
_cell.length_b   1.000
_cell.length_c   1.000
_cell.angle_alpha   90.00
_cell.angle_beta   90.00
_cell.angle_gamma   90.00
#
_symmetry.space_group_name_H-M   'P 1'
#
loop_
_entity.id
_entity.type
_entity.pdbx_description
1 polymer ?
#
loop_
_entity_poly.entity_id
_entity_poly.type
_entity_poly.pdbx_seq_one_letter_code
_entity_poly.pdbx_strand_id
1 'polypeptide(L)'
;MKIIRVIQYIKRKSVCGTAAQLIISVVVVVVVVVVVVVAMIKKCCCEILSNNSRKIVVKEKLEAEGRTSLDDEPKSGRPKTSTDEENTIIVDELIKCDRRMKIREITLKLEIPKSMVHDIVHDTLGYRKVSARWVPNVLTEDHQLQMVEISQRLLLRCQQDNTDRDMTHIGVGPGGDF
;
A
#
# COMPACT_ATOMS: atom_id res chain seq x y z
N MET A 1 27.74 -54.04 -13.17
CA MET A 1 28.38 -54.18 -14.50
C MET A 1 27.76 -53.32 -15.63
N LYS A 2 26.46 -52.98 -15.60
CA LYS A 2 25.82 -52.19 -16.68
C LYS A 2 26.18 -50.69 -16.66
N ILE A 3 26.32 -50.08 -15.49
CA ILE A 3 26.67 -48.64 -15.34
C ILE A 3 28.10 -48.32 -15.84
N ILE A 4 29.09 -49.18 -15.55
CA ILE A 4 30.48 -48.97 -16.02
C ILE A 4 30.57 -49.05 -17.55
N ARG A 5 29.74 -49.89 -18.20
CA ARG A 5 29.66 -49.96 -19.67
C ARG A 5 29.02 -48.72 -20.28
N VAL A 6 28.03 -48.12 -19.63
CA VAL A 6 27.40 -46.86 -20.07
C VAL A 6 28.38 -45.70 -19.95
N ILE A 7 29.15 -45.62 -18.85
CA ILE A 7 30.18 -44.58 -18.66
C ILE A 7 31.32 -44.76 -19.67
N GLN A 8 31.77 -45.99 -19.95
CA GLN A 8 32.77 -46.23 -20.99
C GLN A 8 32.25 -45.97 -22.40
N TYR A 9 30.98 -46.21 -22.69
CA TYR A 9 30.35 -45.84 -23.97
C TYR A 9 30.37 -44.32 -24.18
N ILE A 10 30.06 -43.55 -23.13
CA ILE A 10 30.11 -42.08 -23.15
C ILE A 10 31.56 -41.58 -23.26
N LYS A 11 32.52 -42.18 -22.54
CA LYS A 11 33.93 -41.78 -22.55
C LYS A 11 34.66 -42.15 -23.84
N ARG A 12 34.29 -43.26 -24.50
CA ARG A 12 34.90 -43.76 -25.75
C ARG A 12 34.39 -43.04 -27.01
N LYS A 13 33.20 -42.42 -26.97
CA LYS A 13 32.68 -41.55 -28.03
C LYS A 13 33.26 -40.12 -27.99
N SER A 14 34.14 -39.84 -27.01
CA SER A 14 34.69 -38.50 -26.77
C SER A 14 36.11 -38.26 -27.29
N VAL A 15 36.71 -39.21 -28.04
CA VAL A 15 38.09 -39.07 -28.55
C VAL A 15 38.13 -39.29 -30.07
N CYS A 16 37.42 -38.46 -30.83
CA CYS A 16 37.86 -37.99 -32.16
C CYS A 16 37.06 -36.73 -32.55
N GLY A 17 37.77 -35.61 -32.75
CA GLY A 17 37.25 -34.37 -33.35
C GLY A 17 36.43 -33.45 -32.42
N THR A 18 37.10 -32.54 -31.72
CA THR A 18 36.47 -31.40 -31.00
C THR A 18 35.47 -30.65 -31.89
N ALA A 19 35.76 -30.51 -33.20
CA ALA A 19 34.87 -29.89 -34.17
C ALA A 19 33.55 -30.65 -34.35
N ALA A 20 33.55 -31.98 -34.46
CA ALA A 20 32.31 -32.74 -34.69
C ALA A 20 31.40 -32.75 -33.45
N GLN A 21 32.00 -32.79 -32.24
CA GLN A 21 31.25 -32.66 -31.00
C GLN A 21 30.67 -31.26 -30.79
N LEU A 22 31.43 -30.21 -31.15
CA LEU A 22 30.94 -28.83 -31.17
C LEU A 22 29.84 -28.64 -32.21
N ILE A 23 29.96 -29.22 -33.40
CA ILE A 23 28.93 -29.15 -34.44
C ILE A 23 27.65 -29.87 -33.98
N ILE A 24 27.75 -31.09 -33.44
CA ILE A 24 26.58 -31.83 -32.95
C ILE A 24 25.92 -31.08 -31.78
N SER A 25 26.69 -30.53 -30.83
CA SER A 25 26.12 -29.77 -29.72
C SER A 25 25.46 -28.47 -30.21
N VAL A 26 26.08 -27.73 -31.12
CA VAL A 26 25.50 -26.52 -31.73
C VAL A 26 24.24 -26.86 -32.51
N VAL A 27 24.25 -27.91 -33.34
CA VAL A 27 23.07 -28.34 -34.11
C VAL A 27 21.95 -28.79 -33.19
N VAL A 28 22.23 -29.58 -32.14
CA VAL A 28 21.22 -30.00 -31.17
C VAL A 28 20.68 -28.81 -30.39
N VAL A 29 21.52 -27.88 -29.95
CA VAL A 29 21.09 -26.66 -29.26
C VAL A 29 20.25 -25.79 -30.19
N VAL A 30 20.66 -25.57 -31.43
CA VAL A 30 19.90 -24.80 -32.43
C VAL A 30 18.56 -25.48 -32.72
N VAL A 31 18.52 -26.79 -32.92
CA VAL A 31 17.27 -27.53 -33.14
C VAL A 31 16.35 -27.45 -31.91
N VAL A 32 16.88 -27.61 -30.70
CA VAL A 32 16.10 -27.49 -29.46
C VAL A 32 15.57 -26.07 -29.29
N VAL A 33 16.40 -25.05 -29.52
CA VAL A 33 16.00 -23.63 -29.44
C VAL A 33 14.92 -23.34 -30.49
N VAL A 34 15.08 -23.78 -31.74
CA VAL A 34 14.08 -23.58 -32.80
C VAL A 34 12.77 -24.29 -32.47
N VAL A 35 12.82 -25.54 -32.01
CA VAL A 35 11.62 -26.31 -31.64
C VAL A 35 10.89 -25.67 -30.45
N VAL A 36 11.62 -25.22 -29.43
CA VAL A 36 11.03 -24.56 -28.25
C VAL A 36 10.46 -23.19 -28.63
N VAL A 37 11.17 -22.39 -29.42
CA VAL A 37 10.69 -21.07 -29.89
C VAL A 37 9.45 -21.22 -30.76
N VAL A 38 9.43 -22.15 -31.72
CA VAL A 38 8.25 -22.42 -32.57
C VAL A 38 7.08 -22.93 -31.72
N ALA A 39 7.33 -23.78 -30.72
CA ALA A 39 6.28 -24.23 -29.80
C ALA A 39 5.74 -23.09 -28.92
N MET A 40 6.60 -22.19 -28.43
CA MET A 40 6.19 -21.01 -27.66
C MET A 40 5.39 -20.04 -28.53
N ILE A 41 5.81 -19.79 -29.78
CA ILE A 41 5.06 -18.97 -30.74
C ILE A 41 3.70 -19.61 -31.03
N LYS A 42 3.64 -20.93 -31.27
CA LYS A 42 2.36 -21.62 -31.52
C LYS A 42 1.43 -21.59 -30.30
N LYS A 43 1.97 -21.79 -29.09
CA LYS A 43 1.21 -21.72 -27.84
C LYS A 43 0.72 -20.29 -27.58
N CYS A 44 1.59 -19.30 -27.75
CA CYS A 44 1.27 -17.89 -27.61
C CYS A 44 0.24 -17.43 -28.66
N CYS A 45 0.39 -17.83 -29.93
CA CYS A 45 -0.60 -17.56 -30.98
C CYS A 45 -1.94 -18.24 -30.70
N CYS A 46 -1.98 -19.49 -30.25
CA CYS A 46 -3.24 -20.15 -29.88
C CYS A 46 -3.91 -19.47 -28.69
N GLU A 47 -3.15 -19.03 -27.69
CA GLU A 47 -3.68 -18.37 -26.50
C GLU A 47 -4.16 -16.94 -26.80
N ILE A 48 -3.41 -16.17 -27.59
CA ILE A 48 -3.80 -14.85 -28.08
C ILE A 48 -5.02 -14.95 -28.99
N LEU A 49 -5.03 -15.85 -29.98
CA LEU A 49 -6.17 -16.06 -30.87
C LEU A 49 -7.40 -16.52 -30.10
N SER A 50 -7.26 -17.47 -29.16
CA SER A 50 -8.36 -17.95 -28.32
C SER A 50 -8.92 -16.86 -27.40
N ASN A 51 -8.05 -16.04 -26.79
CA ASN A 51 -8.47 -14.92 -25.95
C ASN A 51 -9.15 -13.81 -26.77
N ASN A 52 -8.68 -13.55 -27.99
CA ASN A 52 -9.28 -12.57 -28.89
C ASN A 52 -10.66 -13.04 -29.39
N SER A 53 -10.79 -14.31 -29.80
CA SER A 53 -12.08 -14.90 -30.21
C SER A 53 -13.13 -14.83 -29.11
N ARG A 54 -12.76 -15.16 -27.85
CA ARG A 54 -13.69 -15.05 -26.71
C ARG A 54 -14.16 -13.62 -26.47
N LYS A 55 -13.25 -12.63 -26.58
CA LYS A 55 -13.61 -11.21 -26.44
C LYS A 55 -14.50 -10.72 -27.57
N ILE A 56 -14.26 -11.14 -28.81
CA ILE A 56 -15.09 -10.78 -29.98
C ILE A 56 -16.51 -11.32 -29.82
N VAL A 57 -16.66 -12.61 -29.46
CA VAL A 57 -17.99 -13.23 -29.27
C VAL A 57 -18.76 -12.56 -28.14
N VAL A 58 -18.09 -12.21 -27.04
CA VAL A 58 -18.73 -11.48 -25.93
C VAL A 58 -19.10 -10.06 -26.36
N LYS A 59 -18.25 -9.37 -27.12
CA LYS A 59 -18.54 -8.03 -27.64
C LYS A 59 -19.72 -8.01 -28.60
N GLU A 60 -19.76 -8.89 -29.60
CA GLU A 60 -20.89 -9.00 -30.54
C GLU A 60 -22.19 -9.32 -29.79
N LYS A 61 -22.12 -10.15 -28.76
CA LYS A 61 -23.27 -10.46 -27.92
C LYS A 61 -23.74 -9.25 -27.10
N LEU A 62 -22.82 -8.50 -26.49
CA LEU A 62 -23.14 -7.27 -25.75
C LEU A 62 -23.73 -6.19 -26.67
N GLU A 63 -23.22 -6.06 -27.89
CA GLU A 63 -23.72 -5.14 -28.91
C GLU A 63 -25.13 -5.54 -29.38
N ALA A 64 -25.41 -6.84 -29.56
CA ALA A 64 -26.76 -7.34 -29.84
C ALA A 64 -27.75 -7.09 -28.69
N GLU A 65 -27.25 -7.04 -27.45
CA GLU A 65 -28.01 -6.66 -26.24
C GLU A 65 -28.08 -5.12 -26.05
N GLY A 66 -27.51 -4.32 -26.97
CA GLY A 66 -27.57 -2.85 -26.96
C GLY A 66 -26.57 -2.18 -26.02
N ARG A 67 -25.61 -2.92 -25.45
CA ARG A 67 -24.56 -2.40 -24.56
C ARG A 67 -23.31 -2.03 -25.37
N THR A 68 -22.91 -0.76 -25.31
CA THR A 68 -21.75 -0.21 -26.04
C THR A 68 -20.45 -0.17 -25.22
N SER A 69 -20.52 -0.38 -23.91
CA SER A 69 -19.37 -0.34 -23.00
C SER A 69 -18.76 -1.73 -22.81
N LEU A 70 -17.43 -1.83 -22.98
CA LEU A 70 -16.65 -3.04 -22.71
C LEU A 70 -16.11 -3.12 -21.28
N ASP A 71 -16.41 -2.13 -20.45
CA ASP A 71 -15.96 -2.09 -19.06
C ASP A 71 -16.73 -3.13 -18.23
N ASP A 72 -16.01 -3.73 -17.28
CA ASP A 72 -16.61 -4.62 -16.30
C ASP A 72 -17.66 -3.84 -15.48
N GLU A 73 -18.89 -4.33 -15.48
CA GLU A 73 -19.91 -3.82 -14.56
C GLU A 73 -19.50 -4.06 -13.11
N PRO A 74 -19.96 -3.21 -12.16
CA PRO A 74 -19.67 -3.40 -10.75
C PRO A 74 -20.05 -4.81 -10.31
N LYS A 75 -19.03 -5.64 -10.04
CA LYS A 75 -19.21 -7.03 -9.62
C LYS A 75 -19.74 -7.04 -8.19
N SER A 76 -20.81 -7.78 -7.96
CA SER A 76 -21.25 -8.12 -6.61
C SER A 76 -20.16 -8.95 -5.93
N GLY A 77 -19.37 -8.32 -5.06
CA GLY A 77 -18.44 -9.02 -4.18
C GLY A 77 -19.17 -9.87 -3.14
N ARG A 78 -18.42 -10.64 -2.34
CA ARG A 78 -18.97 -11.25 -1.12
C ARG A 78 -19.53 -10.12 -0.25
N PRO A 79 -20.81 -10.17 0.18
CA PRO A 79 -21.34 -9.15 1.08
C PRO A 79 -20.44 -9.11 2.32
N LYS A 80 -19.96 -7.90 2.67
CA LYS A 80 -19.36 -7.68 4.00
C LYS A 80 -20.46 -8.07 4.98
N THR A 81 -20.30 -9.23 5.61
CA THR A 81 -21.30 -9.78 6.52
C THR A 81 -21.48 -8.76 7.63
N SER A 82 -22.67 -8.14 7.63
CA SER A 82 -23.31 -7.37 8.69
C SER A 82 -22.34 -6.90 9.77
N THR A 83 -21.85 -5.68 9.63
CA THR A 83 -21.35 -4.97 10.80
C THR A 83 -22.58 -4.67 11.65
N ASP A 84 -22.81 -5.45 12.71
CA ASP A 84 -23.95 -5.19 13.60
C ASP A 84 -23.79 -3.79 14.20
N GLU A 85 -24.78 -2.93 14.00
CA GLU A 85 -24.78 -1.53 14.44
C GLU A 85 -24.55 -1.42 15.96
N GLU A 86 -24.96 -2.42 16.72
CA GLU A 86 -24.68 -2.50 18.16
C GLU A 86 -23.18 -2.64 18.45
N ASN A 87 -22.49 -3.51 17.69
CA ASN A 87 -21.05 -3.73 17.86
C ASN A 87 -20.25 -2.50 17.43
N THR A 88 -20.70 -1.73 16.42
CA THR A 88 -20.02 -0.49 16.02
C THR A 88 -20.07 0.56 17.14
N ILE A 89 -21.24 0.72 17.77
CA ILE A 89 -21.43 1.66 18.88
C ILE A 89 -20.55 1.27 20.07
N ILE A 90 -20.56 -0.01 20.47
CA ILE A 90 -19.76 -0.46 21.62
C ILE A 90 -18.26 -0.30 21.35
N VAL A 91 -17.79 -0.61 20.13
CA VAL A 91 -16.37 -0.40 19.75
C VAL A 91 -16.00 1.08 19.79
N ASP A 92 -16.89 1.97 19.32
CA ASP A 92 -16.67 3.41 19.36
C ASP A 92 -16.58 3.95 20.79
N GLU A 93 -17.50 3.54 21.68
CA GLU A 93 -17.46 3.89 23.10
C GLU A 93 -16.18 3.41 23.78
N LEU A 94 -15.79 2.15 23.53
CA LEU A 94 -14.56 1.57 24.06
C LEU A 94 -13.32 2.38 23.66
N ILE A 95 -13.23 2.82 22.40
CA ILE A 95 -12.11 3.64 21.91
C ILE A 95 -12.15 5.06 22.50
N LYS A 96 -13.34 5.64 22.69
CA LYS A 96 -13.50 6.95 23.32
C LYS A 96 -13.09 6.94 24.80
N CYS A 97 -13.40 5.87 25.52
CA CYS A 97 -12.98 5.67 26.91
C CYS A 97 -11.46 5.51 27.04
N ASP A 98 -10.84 4.70 26.19
CA ASP A 98 -9.38 4.55 26.14
C ASP A 98 -8.85 4.55 24.70
N ARG A 99 -8.32 5.72 24.29
CA ARG A 99 -7.76 5.91 22.96
C ARG A 99 -6.48 5.11 22.69
N ARG A 100 -5.90 4.46 23.71
CA ARG A 100 -4.69 3.62 23.58
C ARG A 100 -5.00 2.13 23.51
N MET A 101 -6.28 1.75 23.62
CA MET A 101 -6.70 0.36 23.62
C MET A 101 -6.36 -0.34 22.30
N LYS A 102 -5.89 -1.59 22.39
CA LYS A 102 -5.46 -2.37 21.22
C LYS A 102 -6.65 -3.12 20.64
N ILE A 103 -6.64 -3.33 19.32
CA ILE A 103 -7.63 -4.18 18.62
C ILE A 103 -7.76 -5.56 19.30
N ARG A 104 -6.65 -6.16 19.77
CA ARG A 104 -6.69 -7.45 20.48
C ARG A 104 -7.47 -7.39 21.80
N GLU A 105 -7.41 -6.27 22.51
CA GLU A 105 -8.14 -6.11 23.77
C GLU A 105 -9.65 -5.97 23.49
N ILE A 106 -10.01 -5.22 22.44
CA ILE A 106 -11.40 -5.09 22.00
C ILE A 106 -11.96 -6.45 21.56
N THR A 107 -11.21 -7.23 20.79
CA THR A 107 -11.65 -8.58 20.36
C THR A 107 -11.87 -9.53 21.53
N LEU A 108 -11.08 -9.40 22.60
CA LEU A 108 -11.25 -10.23 23.80
C LEU A 108 -12.45 -9.78 24.63
N LYS A 109 -12.75 -8.48 24.67
CA LYS A 109 -13.90 -7.94 25.40
C LYS A 109 -15.23 -8.27 24.72
N LEU A 110 -15.28 -8.23 23.40
CA LEU A 110 -16.50 -8.42 22.62
C LEU A 110 -16.63 -9.82 22.02
N GLU A 111 -15.59 -10.65 22.14
CA GLU A 111 -15.50 -11.98 21.50
C GLU A 111 -15.71 -11.95 19.97
N ILE A 112 -15.46 -10.80 19.35
CA ILE A 112 -15.56 -10.57 17.91
C ILE A 112 -14.24 -10.93 17.22
N PRO A 113 -14.25 -11.50 16.00
CA PRO A 113 -13.04 -11.75 15.24
C PRO A 113 -12.26 -10.46 14.96
N LYS A 114 -10.92 -10.57 15.06
CA LYS A 114 -9.98 -9.45 14.85
C LYS A 114 -10.16 -8.72 13.52
N SER A 115 -10.46 -9.45 12.45
CA SER A 115 -10.72 -8.85 11.13
C SER A 115 -11.92 -7.92 11.16
N MET A 116 -13.01 -8.33 11.80
CA MET A 116 -14.22 -7.52 11.91
C MET A 116 -13.97 -6.27 12.75
N VAL A 117 -13.30 -6.39 13.90
CA VAL A 117 -12.94 -5.20 14.72
C VAL A 117 -12.04 -4.26 13.92
N HIS A 118 -11.09 -4.78 13.16
CA HIS A 118 -10.25 -3.96 12.30
C HIS A 118 -11.07 -3.19 11.26
N ASP A 119 -12.01 -3.85 10.59
CA ASP A 119 -12.88 -3.24 9.58
C ASP A 119 -13.85 -2.22 10.20
N ILE A 120 -14.38 -2.48 11.39
CA ILE A 120 -15.18 -1.51 12.15
C ILE A 120 -14.36 -0.24 12.42
N VAL A 121 -13.17 -0.41 12.99
CA VAL A 121 -12.32 0.73 13.39
C VAL A 121 -11.85 1.53 12.19
N HIS A 122 -11.44 0.88 11.11
CA HIS A 122 -10.85 1.55 9.95
C HIS A 122 -11.85 1.95 8.87
N ASP A 123 -12.72 1.03 8.43
CA ASP A 123 -13.63 1.29 7.31
C ASP A 123 -14.92 1.99 7.78
N THR A 124 -15.45 1.60 8.94
CA THR A 124 -16.76 2.09 9.41
C THR A 124 -16.62 3.38 10.22
N LEU A 125 -15.76 3.38 11.24
CA LEU A 125 -15.52 4.53 12.13
C LEU A 125 -14.45 5.50 11.60
N GLY A 126 -13.63 5.07 10.62
CA GLY A 126 -12.59 5.92 10.03
C GLY A 126 -11.41 6.24 10.94
N TYR A 127 -11.25 5.52 12.05
CA TYR A 127 -10.14 5.73 12.97
C TYR A 127 -8.80 5.28 12.37
N ARG A 128 -7.75 5.99 12.76
CA ARG A 128 -6.38 5.76 12.30
C ARG A 128 -5.46 5.69 13.50
N LYS A 129 -4.53 4.75 13.49
CA LYS A 129 -3.50 4.66 14.52
C LYS A 129 -2.53 5.82 14.36
N VAL A 130 -2.38 6.62 15.41
CA VAL A 130 -1.38 7.69 15.49
C VAL A 130 -0.37 7.32 16.58
N SER A 131 0.93 7.53 16.31
CA SER A 131 1.97 7.33 17.32
C SER A 131 1.88 8.42 18.38
N ALA A 132 2.06 8.04 19.66
CA ALA A 132 2.17 9.02 20.73
C ALA A 132 3.38 9.94 20.48
N ARG A 133 3.22 11.24 20.75
CA ARG A 133 4.32 12.21 20.71
C ARG A 133 5.10 12.13 22.01
N TRP A 134 6.42 12.15 21.92
CA TRP A 134 7.28 12.23 23.11
C TRP A 134 7.12 13.60 23.77
N VAL A 135 6.95 13.60 25.09
CA VAL A 135 6.84 14.81 25.91
C VAL A 135 8.00 14.77 26.93
N PRO A 136 8.84 15.83 27.03
CA PRO A 136 10.07 15.77 27.81
C PRO A 136 9.89 15.44 29.29
N ASN A 137 8.85 16.00 29.92
CA ASN A 137 8.58 15.84 31.34
C ASN A 137 7.08 15.65 31.57
N VAL A 138 6.75 14.95 32.65
CA VAL A 138 5.38 14.92 33.18
C VAL A 138 5.16 16.22 33.95
N LEU A 139 4.25 17.05 33.47
CA LEU A 139 3.94 18.34 34.09
C LEU A 139 3.05 18.15 35.32
N THR A 140 3.51 18.63 36.48
CA THR A 140 2.67 18.78 37.68
C THR A 140 1.72 19.96 37.50
N GLU A 141 0.70 20.04 38.34
CA GLU A 141 -0.30 21.12 38.30
C GLU A 141 0.36 22.50 38.46
N ASP A 142 1.29 22.66 39.41
CA ASP A 142 2.05 23.90 39.60
C ASP A 142 2.83 24.31 38.35
N HIS A 143 3.48 23.36 37.67
CA HIS A 143 4.20 23.64 36.43
C HIS A 143 3.25 24.10 35.32
N GLN A 144 2.06 23.51 35.22
CA GLN A 144 1.07 23.91 34.21
C GLN A 144 0.58 25.34 34.46
N LEU A 145 0.26 25.68 35.71
CA LEU A 145 -0.17 27.03 36.10
C LEU A 145 0.91 28.07 35.77
N GLN A 146 2.15 27.81 36.15
CA GLN A 146 3.28 28.69 35.84
C GLN A 146 3.48 28.86 34.33
N MET A 147 3.41 27.76 33.56
CA MET A 147 3.56 27.83 32.10
C MET A 147 2.47 28.64 31.43
N VAL A 148 1.21 28.52 31.88
CA VAL A 148 0.08 29.31 31.37
C VAL A 148 0.28 30.79 31.72
N GLU A 149 0.63 31.11 32.97
CA GLU A 149 0.87 32.49 33.40
C GLU A 149 1.99 33.16 32.60
N ILE A 150 3.12 32.48 32.44
CA ILE A 150 4.27 32.99 31.68
C ILE A 150 3.87 33.19 30.22
N SER A 151 3.15 32.23 29.63
CA SER A 151 2.72 32.31 28.23
C SER A 151 1.75 33.46 28.00
N GLN A 152 0.78 33.68 28.91
CA GLN A 152 -0.13 34.82 28.85
C GLN A 152 0.61 36.16 28.98
N ARG A 153 1.54 36.25 29.94
CA ARG A 153 2.35 37.46 30.15
C ARG A 153 3.20 37.80 28.92
N LEU A 154 3.83 36.79 28.31
CA LEU A 154 4.63 36.97 27.09
C LEU A 154 3.76 37.35 25.89
N LEU A 155 2.57 36.76 25.77
CA LEU A 155 1.61 37.10 24.71
C LEU A 155 1.17 38.57 24.81
N LEU A 156 0.82 39.04 26.01
CA LEU A 156 0.44 40.44 26.25
C LEU A 156 1.57 41.41 25.88
N ARG A 157 2.81 41.08 26.26
CA ARG A 157 3.98 41.88 25.88
C ARG A 157 4.17 41.92 24.37
N CYS A 158 4.07 40.77 23.68
CA CYS A 158 4.13 40.73 22.22
C CYS A 158 3.04 41.58 21.56
N GLN A 159 1.83 41.61 22.13
CA GLN A 159 0.73 42.44 21.61
C GLN A 159 1.01 43.93 21.80
N GLN A 160 1.53 44.33 22.97
CA GLN A 160 1.91 45.72 23.28
C GLN A 160 3.10 46.19 22.44
N ASP A 161 4.12 45.37 22.27
CA ASP A 161 5.27 45.68 21.41
C ASP A 161 4.85 45.81 19.93
N ASN A 162 3.82 45.06 19.49
CA ASN A 162 3.27 45.22 18.14
C ASN A 162 2.45 46.50 18.00
N THR A 163 1.77 46.98 19.05
CA THR A 163 1.08 48.28 19.04
C THR A 163 2.05 49.46 19.17
N ASP A 164 3.15 49.30 19.91
CA ASP A 164 4.20 50.32 20.04
C ASP A 164 5.10 50.39 18.79
N ARG A 165 5.20 49.31 18.00
CA ARG A 165 5.84 49.34 16.67
C ARG A 165 5.00 50.04 15.61
N ASP A 166 3.70 50.18 15.84
CA ASP A 166 2.82 51.06 15.07
C ASP A 166 2.99 52.53 15.56
N MET A 167 4.25 52.97 15.66
CA MET A 167 4.60 54.37 15.88
C MET A 167 4.33 55.17 14.59
N THR A 168 3.08 55.58 14.38
CA THR A 168 2.74 56.67 13.44
C THR A 168 3.16 58.05 13.92
N HIS A 169 4.11 58.15 14.86
CA HIS A 169 4.76 59.40 15.23
C HIS A 169 6.27 59.21 15.30
N ILE A 170 6.92 59.24 14.12
CA ILE A 170 8.30 59.74 14.05
C ILE A 170 8.21 61.21 14.46
N GLY A 171 8.57 61.50 15.70
CA GLY A 171 8.82 62.87 16.14
C GLY A 171 9.94 63.44 15.27
N VAL A 172 9.58 64.34 14.36
CA VAL A 172 10.54 65.23 13.71
C VAL A 172 11.15 66.05 14.83
N GLY A 173 12.41 65.73 15.19
CA GLY A 173 13.17 66.52 16.15
C GLY A 173 13.20 67.98 15.71
N PRO A 174 13.21 68.95 16.65
CA PRO A 174 13.21 70.35 16.28
C PRO A 174 14.47 70.64 15.46
N GLY A 175 14.27 70.86 14.16
CA GLY A 175 15.27 71.42 13.29
C GLY A 175 15.68 72.78 13.84
N GLY A 176 16.97 72.96 14.06
CA GLY A 176 17.52 74.27 14.32
C GLY A 176 17.40 75.13 13.07
N ASP A 177 17.05 76.40 13.27
CA ASP A 177 17.19 77.47 12.30
C ASP A 177 17.63 78.74 13.05
N PHE A 178 18.83 79.24 12.68
CA PHE A 178 19.45 80.56 12.91
C PHE A 178 19.76 81.07 14.33
#